data_AF-A0A2T8I125-F1
#
_entry.id   AF-A0A2T8I125-F1
#
_cell.length_a   1.000
_cell.length_b   1.000
_cell.length_c   1.000
_cell.angle_alpha   90.00
_cell.angle_beta   90.00
_cell.angle_gamma   90.00
#
_symmetry.space_group_name_H-M   'P 1'
#
loop_
_entity.id
_entity.type
_entity.pdbx_description
1 polymer ?
#
loop_
_entity_poly.entity_id
_entity_poly.type
_entity_poly.pdbx_seq_one_letter_code
_entity_poly.pdbx_strand_id
1 'polypeptide(L)'
;MQPQPTGTTEQPAPSHSSPHIVAYLLDSTSSPPPLPPPRAAMPPAGSLTAEQLSFFDANGYLVLEPFSGEEDVQALRDRMAELIAGLDDGGADGTQHHRMEMDDYYFNSAENISFFYEDKAFGDDGCLKQPKELSIRFVGHALHEHDPVFKKFSFSENISSIFPSLRYKRPAIVQSRYIFKIIHTYIHTEPPSCTGLWFALEDATVNNGCLWAIPRSHKNSLKIRMIKDENGTYFDRPTPSYDHKEFVPLEVKSGSLVVIHGNLVHKSAENLSPTSRHAFVLHLVDTEGCEWSKGNWIKRKTAPEAIYVSS
;
A
#
# COMPACT_ATOMS: atom_id res chain seq x y z
N MET A 1 69.44 10.88 -1.55
CA MET A 1 68.31 10.33 -2.32
C MET A 1 67.53 9.41 -1.39
N GLN A 2 66.44 9.91 -0.82
CA GLN A 2 65.45 9.13 -0.06
C GLN A 2 64.13 9.21 -0.83
N PRO A 3 63.33 8.13 -0.92
CA PRO A 3 62.09 8.11 -1.68
C PRO A 3 60.97 8.81 -0.88
N GLN A 4 60.19 9.65 -1.57
CA GLN A 4 58.94 10.18 -1.03
C GLN A 4 57.84 9.11 -1.03
N PRO A 5 57.01 9.00 0.01
CA PRO A 5 55.80 8.20 -0.04
C PRO A 5 54.68 8.99 -0.73
N THR A 6 54.11 8.42 -1.79
CA THR A 6 52.87 8.89 -2.43
C THR A 6 51.69 8.54 -1.54
N GLY A 7 51.18 9.52 -0.80
CA GLY A 7 49.90 9.39 -0.10
C GLY A 7 48.74 9.64 -1.06
N THR A 8 48.10 8.58 -1.54
CA THR A 8 46.75 8.66 -2.11
C THR A 8 45.76 8.66 -0.94
N THR A 9 45.17 9.81 -0.67
CA THR A 9 44.06 9.96 0.28
C THR A 9 42.81 9.37 -0.35
N GLU A 10 42.40 8.17 0.05
CA GLU A 10 41.06 7.65 -0.24
C GLU A 10 40.03 8.52 0.50
N GLN A 11 39.20 9.24 -0.24
CA GLN A 11 38.01 9.88 0.30
C GLN A 11 36.98 8.79 0.65
N PRO A 12 36.36 8.81 1.84
CA PRO A 12 35.27 7.89 2.14
C PRO A 12 34.06 8.22 1.26
N ALA A 13 33.42 7.18 0.72
CA ALA A 13 32.19 7.29 -0.04
C ALA A 13 31.09 8.01 0.77
N PRO A 14 30.26 8.87 0.14
CA PRO A 14 29.22 9.58 0.84
C PRO A 14 28.17 8.60 1.36
N SER A 15 27.93 8.62 2.67
CA SER A 15 26.83 7.93 3.33
C SER A 15 25.50 8.44 2.75
N HIS A 16 24.77 7.58 2.05
CA HIS A 16 23.41 7.88 1.62
C HIS A 16 22.49 7.90 2.85
N SER A 17 22.20 9.10 3.35
CA SER A 17 21.17 9.32 4.35
C SER A 17 19.80 9.10 3.72
N SER A 18 19.01 8.21 4.33
CA SER A 18 17.58 8.04 4.02
C SER A 18 16.87 9.39 4.15
N PRO A 19 15.96 9.75 3.22
CA PRO A 19 15.25 11.02 3.31
C PRO A 19 14.27 10.98 4.48
N HIS A 20 14.62 11.67 5.58
CA HIS A 20 13.73 11.95 6.69
C HIS A 20 12.59 12.86 6.21
N ILE A 21 11.35 12.38 6.30
CA ILE A 21 10.15 13.20 6.10
C ILE A 21 9.93 13.99 7.39
N VAL A 22 10.17 15.30 7.32
CA VAL A 22 9.91 16.26 8.40
C VAL A 22 8.41 16.55 8.46
N ALA A 23 7.78 16.26 9.60
CA ALA A 23 6.42 16.68 9.91
C ALA A 23 6.41 18.18 10.24
N TYR A 24 5.64 18.99 9.51
CA TYR A 24 5.44 20.41 9.82
C TYR A 24 4.11 20.63 10.57
N LEU A 25 4.20 21.37 11.68
CA LEU A 25 3.09 21.89 12.47
C LEU A 25 2.36 23.00 11.69
N LEU A 26 1.03 23.04 11.87
CA LEU A 26 0.07 23.88 11.14
C LEU A 26 0.16 25.35 11.53
N ASP A 27 0.06 26.25 10.53
CA ASP A 27 -0.37 27.64 10.73
C ASP A 27 -1.71 27.88 10.02
N SER A 28 -2.65 28.47 10.74
CA SER A 28 -4.08 28.52 10.40
C SER A 28 -4.46 29.85 9.74
N THR A 29 -4.67 29.84 8.42
CA THR A 29 -5.51 30.83 7.73
C THR A 29 -6.34 30.16 6.62
N SER A 30 -7.63 30.52 6.60
CA SER A 30 -8.77 29.68 6.26
C SER A 30 -9.28 29.82 4.82
N SER A 31 -9.22 28.72 4.07
CA SER A 31 -10.28 28.35 3.11
C SER A 31 -11.18 27.31 3.80
N PRO A 32 -12.48 27.22 3.49
CA PRO A 32 -13.32 26.17 4.07
C PRO A 32 -12.72 24.80 3.75
N PRO A 33 -12.66 23.87 4.72
CA PRO A 33 -12.14 22.54 4.46
C PRO A 33 -12.96 21.88 3.34
N PRO A 34 -12.31 21.16 2.42
CA PRO A 34 -13.03 20.42 1.39
C PRO A 34 -14.03 19.45 2.03
N LEU A 35 -15.23 19.33 1.43
CA LEU A 35 -16.32 18.51 1.96
C LEU A 35 -15.89 17.03 2.12
N PRO A 36 -16.38 16.34 3.16
CA PRO A 36 -16.12 14.92 3.33
C PRO A 36 -16.66 14.13 2.12
N PRO A 37 -16.02 13.01 1.76
CA PRO A 37 -16.45 12.23 0.62
C PRO A 37 -17.87 11.67 0.84
N PRO A 38 -18.70 11.58 -0.21
CA PRO A 38 -19.98 10.90 -0.12
C PRO A 38 -19.75 9.43 0.26
N ARG A 39 -20.53 8.95 1.22
CA ARG A 39 -20.58 7.54 1.61
C ARG A 39 -21.65 6.85 0.78
N ALA A 40 -21.30 5.77 0.11
CA ALA A 40 -22.25 5.00 -0.66
C ALA A 40 -22.24 3.54 -0.21
N ALA A 41 -23.41 2.95 0.01
CA ALA A 41 -23.51 1.52 0.23
C ALA A 41 -23.20 0.77 -1.08
N MET A 42 -22.66 -0.45 -0.99
CA MET A 42 -22.63 -1.33 -2.15
C MET A 42 -24.05 -1.67 -2.61
N PRO A 43 -24.36 -1.51 -3.90
CA PRO A 43 -25.67 -1.91 -4.41
C PRO A 43 -25.82 -3.45 -4.41
N PRO A 44 -27.05 -3.97 -4.24
CA PRO A 44 -27.32 -5.42 -4.12
C PRO A 44 -26.95 -6.26 -5.35
N ALA A 45 -26.62 -5.63 -6.49
CA ALA A 45 -26.31 -6.29 -7.76
C ALA A 45 -24.80 -6.37 -8.05
N GLY A 46 -23.93 -6.01 -7.10
CA GLY A 46 -22.48 -6.16 -7.22
C GLY A 46 -21.76 -5.10 -8.06
N SER A 47 -22.41 -4.41 -8.99
CA SER A 47 -21.79 -3.38 -9.84
C SER A 47 -21.93 -1.97 -9.25
N LEU A 48 -20.93 -1.10 -9.40
CA LEU A 48 -21.05 0.31 -9.01
C LEU A 48 -22.22 1.02 -9.73
N THR A 49 -22.98 1.86 -9.00
CA THR A 49 -24.03 2.70 -9.61
C THR A 49 -23.42 3.75 -10.54
N ALA A 50 -24.24 4.37 -11.40
CA ALA A 50 -23.79 5.45 -12.28
C ALA A 50 -23.21 6.64 -11.50
N GLU A 51 -23.79 6.97 -10.36
CA GLU A 51 -23.32 8.04 -9.47
C GLU A 51 -21.98 7.67 -8.81
N GLN A 52 -21.84 6.43 -8.34
CA GLN A 52 -20.58 5.94 -7.77
C GLN A 52 -19.45 5.94 -8.79
N LEU A 53 -19.72 5.43 -10.01
CA LEU A 53 -18.76 5.43 -11.11
C LEU A 53 -18.40 6.85 -11.53
N SER A 54 -19.39 7.74 -11.67
CA SER A 54 -19.15 9.15 -11.99
C SER A 54 -18.33 9.84 -10.91
N PHE A 55 -18.54 9.52 -9.64
CA PHE A 55 -17.74 10.07 -8.54
C PHE A 55 -16.29 9.58 -8.61
N PHE A 56 -16.08 8.28 -8.84
CA PHE A 56 -14.76 7.70 -8.99
C PHE A 56 -14.01 8.30 -10.20
N ASP A 57 -14.63 8.37 -11.36
CA ASP A 57 -14.05 8.98 -12.57
C ASP A 57 -13.72 10.47 -12.34
N ALA A 58 -14.54 11.18 -11.56
CA ALA A 58 -14.32 12.57 -11.22
C ALA A 58 -13.15 12.78 -10.24
N ASN A 59 -13.09 12.00 -9.16
CA ASN A 59 -12.25 12.29 -7.99
C ASN A 59 -11.05 11.34 -7.82
N GLY A 60 -11.07 10.18 -8.47
CA GLY A 60 -9.99 9.18 -8.43
C GLY A 60 -10.03 8.28 -7.21
N TYR A 61 -11.07 8.37 -6.40
CA TYR A 61 -11.35 7.44 -5.31
C TYR A 61 -12.86 7.29 -5.09
N LEU A 62 -13.26 6.26 -4.37
CA LEU A 62 -14.64 6.01 -3.96
C LEU A 62 -14.66 5.30 -2.60
N VAL A 63 -15.54 5.74 -1.70
CA VAL A 63 -15.76 5.10 -0.39
C VAL A 63 -17.05 4.29 -0.44
N LEU A 64 -16.95 3.00 -0.13
CA LEU A 64 -18.02 2.02 -0.06
C LEU A 64 -18.22 1.61 1.41
N GLU A 65 -19.32 2.03 2.02
CA GLU A 65 -19.57 1.87 3.46
C GLU A 65 -21.03 1.46 3.73
N PRO A 66 -21.28 0.25 4.26
CA PRO A 66 -20.33 -0.88 4.39
C PRO A 66 -20.06 -1.54 3.02
N PHE A 67 -18.90 -2.19 2.90
CA PHE A 67 -18.56 -3.04 1.75
C PHE A 67 -18.70 -4.53 2.08
N SER A 68 -18.24 -4.96 3.26
CA SER A 68 -18.37 -6.34 3.73
C SER A 68 -18.89 -6.41 5.16
N GLY A 69 -19.28 -7.60 5.59
CA GLY A 69 -19.79 -7.85 6.94
C GLY A 69 -18.70 -7.99 7.99
N GLU A 70 -19.12 -8.00 9.26
CA GLU A 70 -18.24 -8.21 10.42
C GLU A 70 -17.53 -9.57 10.39
N GLU A 71 -18.15 -10.60 9.81
CA GLU A 71 -17.56 -11.94 9.68
C GLU A 71 -16.27 -11.93 8.84
N ASP A 72 -16.28 -11.24 7.70
CA ASP A 72 -15.09 -11.11 6.84
C ASP A 72 -13.96 -10.35 7.54
N VAL A 73 -14.32 -9.25 8.24
CA VAL A 73 -13.37 -8.47 9.03
C VAL A 73 -12.72 -9.35 10.10
N GLN A 74 -13.55 -10.08 10.87
CA GLN A 74 -13.07 -10.92 11.96
C GLN A 74 -12.17 -12.04 11.45
N ALA A 75 -12.57 -12.73 10.37
CA ALA A 75 -11.78 -13.80 9.76
C ALA A 75 -10.38 -13.32 9.32
N LEU A 76 -10.29 -12.16 8.66
CA LEU A 76 -9.01 -11.60 8.20
C LEU A 76 -8.12 -11.17 9.38
N ARG A 77 -8.71 -10.63 10.46
CA ARG A 77 -7.98 -10.21 11.66
C ARG A 77 -7.47 -11.41 12.45
N ASP A 78 -8.31 -12.39 12.70
CA ASP A 78 -7.94 -13.61 13.43
C ASP A 78 -6.84 -14.35 12.68
N ARG A 79 -6.97 -14.47 11.35
CA ARG A 79 -5.94 -15.12 10.56
C ARG A 79 -4.60 -14.39 10.61
N MET A 80 -4.61 -13.05 10.59
CA MET A 80 -3.36 -12.29 10.74
C MET A 80 -2.76 -12.45 12.13
N ALA A 81 -3.58 -12.51 13.18
CA ALA A 81 -3.12 -12.76 14.55
C ALA A 81 -2.44 -14.14 14.66
N GLU A 82 -3.03 -15.17 14.06
CA GLU A 82 -2.43 -16.51 13.96
C GLU A 82 -1.08 -16.50 13.22
N LEU A 83 -1.02 -15.82 12.08
CA LEU A 83 0.22 -15.69 11.29
C LEU A 83 1.34 -15.02 12.08
N ILE A 84 1.02 -13.97 12.86
CA ILE A 84 1.98 -13.25 13.69
C ILE A 84 2.41 -14.11 14.89
N ALA A 85 1.45 -14.80 15.54
CA ALA A 85 1.75 -15.69 16.66
C ALA A 85 2.63 -16.89 16.25
N GLY A 86 2.48 -17.35 15.01
CA GLY A 86 3.29 -18.41 14.42
C GLY A 86 4.69 -17.97 13.95
N LEU A 87 5.03 -16.68 14.05
CA LEU A 87 6.41 -16.24 13.81
C LEU A 87 7.30 -16.77 14.92
N ASP A 88 8.37 -17.48 14.59
CA ASP A 88 9.38 -17.84 15.58
C ASP A 88 9.98 -16.58 16.23
N ASP A 89 10.23 -16.60 17.54
CA ASP A 89 10.84 -15.50 18.32
C ASP A 89 12.34 -15.32 18.04
N GLY A 90 12.87 -15.89 16.96
CA GLY A 90 14.30 -15.95 16.68
C GLY A 90 14.95 -17.13 17.40
N GLY A 91 14.75 -18.33 16.88
CA GLY A 91 15.63 -19.47 17.19
C GLY A 91 16.75 -19.53 16.16
N ALA A 92 17.99 -19.22 16.58
CA ALA A 92 19.32 -19.56 16.02
C ALA A 92 19.60 -19.60 14.48
N ASP A 93 18.62 -19.40 13.61
CA ASP A 93 18.66 -19.71 12.17
C ASP A 93 18.11 -18.54 11.33
N GLY A 94 18.47 -17.31 11.71
CA GLY A 94 18.59 -16.22 10.74
C GLY A 94 17.29 -15.79 10.03
N THR A 95 16.15 -15.70 10.72
CA THR A 95 15.11 -14.74 10.32
C THR A 95 15.70 -13.34 10.46
N GLN A 96 16.42 -12.93 9.41
CA GLN A 96 17.01 -11.61 9.29
C GLN A 96 15.89 -10.59 9.56
N HIS A 97 16.07 -9.81 10.63
CA HIS A 97 15.18 -8.73 10.97
C HIS A 97 15.35 -7.62 9.93
N HIS A 98 14.59 -7.71 8.83
CA HIS A 98 14.74 -6.77 7.73
C HIS A 98 14.04 -5.46 8.10
N ARG A 99 14.85 -4.43 8.37
CA ARG A 99 14.43 -3.03 8.24
C ARG A 99 13.97 -2.81 6.79
N MET A 100 13.14 -1.81 6.52
CA MET A 100 12.76 -1.48 5.15
C MET A 100 13.95 -0.92 4.34
N GLU A 101 14.87 -1.78 3.98
CA GLU A 101 15.79 -1.57 2.88
C GLU A 101 15.20 -2.26 1.66
N MET A 102 15.33 -1.65 0.48
CA MET A 102 14.92 -2.27 -0.78
C MET A 102 15.97 -3.32 -1.17
N ASP A 103 16.06 -4.36 -0.34
CA ASP A 103 17.03 -5.45 -0.40
C ASP A 103 16.41 -6.70 -1.07
N ASP A 104 17.18 -7.78 -1.10
CA ASP A 104 16.73 -9.03 -1.70
C ASP A 104 15.51 -9.63 -0.98
N TYR A 105 15.37 -9.44 0.33
CA TYR A 105 14.19 -9.89 1.06
C TYR A 105 12.94 -9.16 0.59
N TYR A 106 13.01 -7.83 0.45
CA TYR A 106 11.91 -7.04 -0.10
C TYR A 106 11.55 -7.47 -1.52
N PHE A 107 12.51 -7.68 -2.42
CA PHE A 107 12.19 -8.08 -3.80
C PHE A 107 11.69 -9.52 -3.90
N ASN A 108 12.25 -10.45 -3.13
CA ASN A 108 11.79 -11.83 -3.09
C ASN A 108 10.40 -11.97 -2.44
N SER A 109 9.95 -10.99 -1.67
CA SER A 109 8.60 -10.99 -1.07
C SER A 109 7.45 -10.85 -2.08
N ALA A 110 7.74 -10.53 -3.35
CA ALA A 110 6.75 -10.36 -4.43
C ALA A 110 5.77 -11.55 -4.55
N GLU A 111 6.27 -12.76 -4.29
CA GLU A 111 5.55 -14.03 -4.39
C GLU A 111 5.56 -14.78 -3.04
N ASN A 112 5.71 -14.08 -1.91
CA ASN A 112 5.75 -14.69 -0.59
C ASN A 112 4.85 -13.94 0.42
N ILE A 113 4.61 -14.58 1.56
CA ILE A 113 4.12 -13.93 2.77
C ILE A 113 5.35 -13.59 3.63
N SER A 114 5.71 -12.32 3.64
CA SER A 114 6.89 -11.74 4.29
C SER A 114 6.46 -10.63 5.26
N PHE A 115 7.22 -10.45 6.33
CA PHE A 115 6.89 -9.57 7.43
C PHE A 115 7.90 -8.44 7.49
N PHE A 116 7.40 -7.21 7.52
CA PHE A 116 8.23 -6.01 7.50
C PHE A 116 7.99 -5.21 8.76
N TYR A 117 9.05 -4.96 9.52
CA TYR A 117 8.99 -4.28 10.80
C TYR A 117 9.10 -2.76 10.64
N GLU A 118 8.62 -2.02 11.63
CA GLU A 118 8.83 -0.57 11.74
C GLU A 118 10.34 -0.27 11.91
N ASP A 119 10.80 0.83 11.32
CA ASP A 119 12.23 1.19 11.32
C ASP A 119 12.82 1.31 12.74
N LYS A 120 11.97 1.66 13.71
CA LYS A 120 12.33 1.86 15.13
C LYS A 120 11.92 0.70 16.04
N ALA A 121 11.44 -0.42 15.48
CA ALA A 121 10.97 -1.57 16.24
C ALA A 121 12.05 -2.19 17.13
N PHE A 122 13.32 -2.13 16.70
CA PHE A 122 14.45 -2.79 17.36
C PHE A 122 15.26 -1.84 18.24
N GLY A 123 15.74 -2.37 19.37
CA GLY A 123 16.76 -1.79 20.23
C GLY A 123 18.16 -1.88 19.65
N ASP A 124 19.11 -1.22 20.30
CA ASP A 124 20.53 -1.32 19.97
C ASP A 124 21.08 -2.74 20.23
N ASP A 125 20.36 -3.52 21.04
CA ASP A 125 20.61 -4.94 21.34
C ASP A 125 20.07 -5.89 20.25
N GLY A 126 19.37 -5.37 19.23
CA GLY A 126 18.73 -6.16 18.18
C GLY A 126 17.41 -6.82 18.59
N CYS A 127 16.93 -6.59 19.82
CA CYS A 127 15.66 -7.10 20.31
C CYS A 127 14.49 -6.16 19.97
N LEU A 128 13.27 -6.67 19.92
CA LEU A 128 12.07 -5.83 19.78
C LEU A 128 11.84 -4.98 21.04
N LYS A 129 11.58 -3.69 20.87
CA LYS A 129 11.23 -2.76 21.96
C LYS A 129 9.81 -2.94 22.49
N GLN A 130 8.98 -3.65 21.73
CA GLN A 130 7.56 -3.87 22.00
C GLN A 130 7.11 -5.19 21.38
N PRO A 131 5.93 -5.72 21.72
CA PRO A 131 5.40 -6.95 21.12
C PRO A 131 5.40 -6.94 19.57
N LYS A 132 5.46 -8.12 18.96
CA LYS A 132 5.57 -8.31 17.49
C LYS A 132 4.42 -7.63 16.75
N GLU A 133 3.22 -7.80 17.26
CA GLU A 133 1.98 -7.23 16.76
C GLU A 133 1.99 -5.68 16.71
N LEU A 134 2.81 -5.03 17.54
CA LEU A 134 3.00 -3.57 17.50
C LEU A 134 4.24 -3.16 16.67
N SER A 135 5.11 -4.12 16.36
CA SER A 135 6.40 -3.89 15.71
C SER A 135 6.36 -4.10 14.20
N ILE A 136 5.34 -4.78 13.69
CA ILE A 136 5.16 -5.05 12.26
C ILE A 136 4.47 -3.86 11.60
N ARG A 137 5.09 -3.33 10.55
CA ARG A 137 4.55 -2.26 9.71
C ARG A 137 3.54 -2.79 8.70
N PHE A 138 3.88 -3.91 8.05
CA PHE A 138 2.99 -4.63 7.13
C PHE A 138 3.45 -6.06 6.87
N VAL A 139 2.52 -6.87 6.34
CA VAL A 139 2.77 -8.22 5.83
C VAL A 139 2.40 -8.25 4.35
N GLY A 140 3.25 -8.80 3.49
CA GLY A 140 3.05 -8.82 2.04
C GLY A 140 4.05 -9.74 1.32
N HIS A 141 4.01 -9.88 0.01
CA HIS A 141 3.12 -9.23 -0.94
C HIS A 141 2.09 -10.18 -1.59
N ALA A 142 2.03 -11.43 -1.15
CA ALA A 142 1.23 -12.49 -1.77
C ALA A 142 0.26 -13.23 -0.81
N LEU A 143 -0.23 -12.56 0.24
CA LEU A 143 -1.30 -13.07 1.11
C LEU A 143 -2.51 -13.58 0.31
N HIS A 144 -2.94 -12.82 -0.70
CA HIS A 144 -4.07 -13.18 -1.58
C HIS A 144 -3.88 -14.47 -2.38
N GLU A 145 -2.65 -14.98 -2.50
CA GLU A 145 -2.36 -16.22 -3.24
C GLU A 145 -2.12 -17.40 -2.32
N HIS A 146 -1.39 -17.17 -1.22
CA HIS A 146 -0.86 -18.25 -0.38
C HIS A 146 -1.66 -18.52 0.88
N ASP A 147 -2.41 -17.55 1.39
CA ASP A 147 -3.24 -17.77 2.58
C ASP A 147 -4.71 -18.01 2.19
N PRO A 148 -5.34 -19.13 2.61
CA PRO A 148 -6.71 -19.45 2.21
C PRO A 148 -7.76 -18.41 2.60
N VAL A 149 -7.62 -17.75 3.76
CA VAL A 149 -8.60 -16.75 4.23
C VAL A 149 -8.50 -15.49 3.38
N PHE A 150 -7.27 -15.00 3.19
CA PHE A 150 -7.02 -13.83 2.33
C PHE A 150 -7.38 -14.12 0.87
N LYS A 151 -7.06 -15.32 0.35
CA LYS A 151 -7.45 -15.74 -1.01
C LYS A 151 -8.96 -15.77 -1.19
N LYS A 152 -9.70 -16.38 -0.26
CA LYS A 152 -11.18 -16.42 -0.30
C LYS A 152 -11.78 -15.02 -0.38
N PHE A 153 -11.31 -14.08 0.45
CA PHE A 153 -11.79 -12.70 0.43
C PHE A 153 -11.41 -11.98 -0.87
N SER A 154 -10.14 -12.08 -1.28
CA SER A 154 -9.58 -11.43 -2.47
C SER A 154 -10.24 -11.84 -3.79
N PHE A 155 -10.70 -13.09 -3.90
CA PHE A 155 -11.36 -13.63 -5.09
C PHE A 155 -12.89 -13.74 -4.92
N SER A 156 -13.46 -13.06 -3.92
CA SER A 156 -14.90 -13.05 -3.69
C SER A 156 -15.69 -12.34 -4.78
N GLU A 157 -16.98 -12.68 -4.92
CA GLU A 157 -17.89 -12.00 -5.85
C GLU A 157 -17.92 -10.49 -5.60
N ASN A 158 -17.96 -10.06 -4.33
CA ASN A 158 -17.93 -8.64 -3.94
C ASN A 158 -16.72 -7.87 -4.48
N ILE A 159 -15.53 -8.49 -4.50
CA ILE A 159 -14.34 -7.86 -5.09
C ILE A 159 -14.45 -7.84 -6.61
N SER A 160 -14.80 -8.99 -7.22
CA SER A 160 -14.88 -9.13 -8.67
C SER A 160 -15.91 -8.19 -9.31
N SER A 161 -17.02 -7.93 -8.63
CA SER A 161 -18.17 -7.21 -9.18
C SER A 161 -17.93 -5.70 -9.37
N ILE A 162 -16.87 -5.14 -8.74
CA ILE A 162 -16.46 -3.74 -8.91
C ILE A 162 -15.89 -3.49 -10.31
N PHE A 163 -15.08 -4.43 -10.82
CA PHE A 163 -14.20 -4.21 -11.96
C PHE A 163 -14.89 -4.13 -13.32
N PRO A 164 -16.05 -4.77 -13.58
CA PRO A 164 -16.83 -4.52 -14.78
C PRO A 164 -17.25 -3.05 -14.91
N SER A 165 -17.68 -2.40 -13.81
CA SER A 165 -18.01 -0.97 -13.82
C SER A 165 -16.78 -0.10 -14.09
N LEU A 166 -15.59 -0.54 -13.67
CA LEU A 166 -14.31 0.11 -13.95
C LEU A 166 -13.75 -0.22 -15.35
N ARG A 167 -14.50 -0.99 -16.17
CA ARG A 167 -14.18 -1.35 -17.55
C ARG A 167 -12.98 -2.31 -17.68
N TYR A 168 -12.67 -3.08 -16.65
CA TYR A 168 -11.62 -4.09 -16.72
C TYR A 168 -12.13 -5.33 -17.44
N LYS A 169 -11.28 -5.91 -18.27
CA LYS A 169 -11.58 -7.14 -18.99
C LYS A 169 -10.97 -8.37 -18.34
N ARG A 170 -9.73 -8.26 -17.87
CA ARG A 170 -8.99 -9.34 -17.22
C ARG A 170 -8.25 -8.83 -15.98
N PRO A 171 -8.98 -8.40 -14.94
CA PRO A 171 -8.39 -7.91 -13.70
C PRO A 171 -7.61 -9.02 -13.00
N ALA A 172 -6.37 -8.73 -12.62
CA ALA A 172 -5.53 -9.64 -11.85
C ALA A 172 -4.95 -8.92 -10.64
N ILE A 173 -4.93 -9.61 -9.49
CA ILE A 173 -4.30 -9.09 -8.28
C ILE A 173 -2.79 -9.29 -8.42
N VAL A 174 -2.04 -8.20 -8.34
CA VAL A 174 -0.58 -8.24 -8.49
C VAL A 174 0.16 -8.11 -7.17
N GLN A 175 -0.54 -7.60 -6.16
CA GLN A 175 -0.01 -7.37 -4.82
C GLN A 175 -1.15 -7.35 -3.79
N SER A 176 -0.90 -7.97 -2.64
CA SER A 176 -1.70 -7.79 -1.43
C SER A 176 -0.83 -7.41 -0.24
N ARG A 177 -1.32 -6.56 0.66
CA ARG A 177 -0.66 -6.26 1.93
C ARG A 177 -1.66 -6.20 3.07
N TYR A 178 -1.28 -6.72 4.23
CA TYR A 178 -1.90 -6.38 5.49
C TYR A 178 -1.11 -5.25 6.14
N ILE A 179 -1.76 -4.13 6.41
CA ILE A 179 -1.10 -2.88 6.75
C ILE A 179 -1.50 -2.43 8.14
N PHE A 180 -0.49 -2.11 8.94
CA PHE A 180 -0.62 -1.37 10.19
C PHE A 180 -0.39 0.12 9.93
N LYS A 181 0.49 0.49 8.98
CA LYS A 181 0.73 1.87 8.49
C LYS A 181 0.97 1.95 6.97
N ILE A 182 0.28 2.85 6.25
CA ILE A 182 0.30 2.84 4.76
C ILE A 182 1.68 3.13 4.19
N ILE A 183 1.96 2.45 3.08
CA ILE A 183 3.13 2.62 2.24
C ILE A 183 2.65 2.85 0.81
N HIS A 184 3.24 3.81 0.11
CA HIS A 184 2.93 4.06 -1.29
C HIS A 184 3.23 2.84 -2.15
N THR A 185 2.38 2.59 -3.13
CA THR A 185 2.60 1.54 -4.11
C THR A 185 3.01 2.16 -5.45
N TYR A 186 4.01 1.54 -6.07
CA TYR A 186 4.56 1.94 -7.36
C TYR A 186 4.37 0.79 -8.35
N ILE A 187 3.17 0.72 -8.93
CA ILE A 187 2.79 -0.28 -9.94
C ILE A 187 2.35 0.47 -11.19
N HIS A 188 3.01 0.20 -12.31
CA HIS A 188 2.77 0.89 -13.57
C HIS A 188 2.44 -0.08 -14.71
N THR A 189 1.46 0.32 -15.51
CA THR A 189 1.09 -0.31 -16.78
C THR A 189 0.92 0.76 -17.86
N GLU A 190 0.95 0.37 -19.12
CA GLU A 190 0.63 1.23 -20.27
C GLU A 190 -0.51 0.62 -21.10
N PRO A 191 -1.69 1.27 -21.19
CA PRO A 191 -2.11 2.45 -20.42
C PRO A 191 -2.21 2.16 -18.90
N PRO A 192 -2.28 3.20 -18.04
CA PRO A 192 -2.42 3.01 -16.60
C PRO A 192 -3.72 2.29 -16.23
N SER A 193 -3.61 1.14 -15.56
CA SER A 193 -4.74 0.31 -15.15
C SER A 193 -4.65 -0.16 -13.71
N CYS A 194 -3.74 0.39 -12.90
CA CYS A 194 -3.66 0.01 -11.49
C CYS A 194 -4.86 0.59 -10.71
N THR A 195 -5.54 -0.24 -9.92
CA THR A 195 -6.52 0.18 -8.91
C THR A 195 -6.20 -0.48 -7.58
N GLY A 196 -6.09 0.36 -6.55
CA GLY A 196 -5.94 -0.07 -5.17
C GLY A 196 -7.31 -0.26 -4.52
N LEU A 197 -7.48 -1.35 -3.79
CA LEU A 197 -8.61 -1.60 -2.90
C LEU A 197 -8.07 -1.57 -1.48
N TRP A 198 -8.46 -0.57 -0.68
CA TRP A 198 -8.06 -0.43 0.72
C TRP A 198 -9.24 -0.77 1.62
N PHE A 199 -9.19 -1.92 2.27
CA PHE A 199 -10.26 -2.46 3.09
C PHE A 199 -9.99 -2.22 4.58
N ALA A 200 -10.91 -1.54 5.25
CA ALA A 200 -10.82 -1.17 6.65
C ALA A 200 -11.17 -2.37 7.56
N LEU A 201 -10.19 -2.89 8.31
CA LEU A 201 -10.44 -3.94 9.30
C LEU A 201 -10.77 -3.36 10.69
N GLU A 202 -10.49 -2.08 10.87
CA GLU A 202 -10.83 -1.28 12.04
C GLU A 202 -11.35 0.07 11.57
N ASP A 203 -12.08 0.77 12.45
CA ASP A 203 -12.45 2.17 12.22
C ASP A 203 -11.20 2.99 11.88
N ALA A 204 -11.26 3.76 10.81
CA ALA A 204 -10.19 4.63 10.37
C ALA A 204 -10.64 6.08 10.48
N THR A 205 -9.96 6.82 11.34
CA THR A 205 -10.24 8.21 11.70
C THR A 205 -9.01 9.07 11.47
N VAL A 206 -9.17 10.39 11.48
CA VAL A 206 -8.02 11.31 11.45
C VAL A 206 -7.03 11.00 12.59
N ASN A 207 -7.53 10.62 13.77
CA ASN A 207 -6.71 10.41 14.97
C ASN A 207 -5.86 9.13 14.92
N ASN A 208 -6.37 8.06 14.32
CA ASN A 208 -5.65 6.79 14.18
C ASN A 208 -5.06 6.55 12.78
N GLY A 209 -5.00 7.61 11.96
CA GLY A 209 -4.27 7.61 10.70
C GLY A 209 -5.04 7.05 9.51
N CYS A 210 -6.25 7.56 9.26
CA CYS A 210 -7.01 7.28 8.04
C CYS A 210 -6.24 7.65 6.76
N LEU A 211 -6.79 7.23 5.62
CA LEU A 211 -6.34 7.70 4.31
C LEU A 211 -6.62 9.20 4.15
N TRP A 212 -5.78 9.86 3.38
CA TRP A 212 -5.97 11.21 2.88
C TRP A 212 -5.72 11.21 1.37
N ALA A 213 -6.55 11.89 0.59
CA ALA A 213 -6.41 11.97 -0.86
C ALA A 213 -6.52 13.40 -1.36
N ILE A 214 -5.88 13.70 -2.49
CA ILE A 214 -6.14 14.94 -3.24
C ILE A 214 -7.15 14.61 -4.34
N PRO A 215 -8.41 15.04 -4.24
CA PRO A 215 -9.43 14.74 -5.25
C PRO A 215 -8.98 15.22 -6.62
N ARG A 216 -9.29 14.44 -7.66
CA ARG A 216 -9.01 14.73 -9.08
C ARG A 216 -7.52 14.69 -9.46
N SER A 217 -6.61 14.43 -8.51
CA SER A 217 -5.17 14.41 -8.77
C SER A 217 -4.73 13.32 -9.76
N HIS A 218 -5.52 12.25 -9.90
CA HIS A 218 -5.30 11.16 -10.84
C HIS A 218 -5.39 11.56 -12.32
N LYS A 219 -6.05 12.70 -12.62
CA LYS A 219 -6.16 13.25 -13.98
C LYS A 219 -4.89 13.94 -14.45
N ASN A 220 -3.99 14.25 -13.52
CA ASN A 220 -2.69 14.78 -13.86
C ASN A 220 -1.77 13.64 -14.28
N SER A 221 -0.78 13.93 -15.13
CA SER A 221 0.24 12.96 -15.49
C SER A 221 0.93 12.38 -14.25
N LEU A 222 1.23 11.07 -14.30
CA LEU A 222 2.02 10.35 -13.29
C LEU A 222 3.24 11.18 -12.90
N LYS A 223 3.33 11.53 -11.61
CA LYS A 223 4.34 12.48 -11.12
C LYS A 223 5.67 11.82 -10.80
N ILE A 224 5.66 10.54 -10.42
CA ILE A 224 6.85 9.80 -10.01
C ILE A 224 6.64 8.31 -10.24
N ARG A 225 7.68 7.61 -10.70
CA ARG A 225 7.72 6.15 -10.79
C ARG A 225 8.92 5.64 -10.01
N MET A 226 8.73 4.53 -9.30
CA MET A 226 9.83 3.75 -8.74
C MET A 226 10.27 2.74 -9.79
N ILE A 227 11.52 2.84 -10.23
CA ILE A 227 12.13 1.98 -11.24
C ILE A 227 13.11 1.04 -10.56
N LYS A 228 13.00 -0.26 -10.87
CA LYS A 228 13.99 -1.28 -10.55
C LYS A 228 14.58 -1.87 -11.83
N ASP A 229 15.85 -1.57 -12.08
CA ASP A 229 16.63 -2.10 -13.19
C ASP A 229 17.97 -2.69 -12.70
N GLU A 230 18.90 -2.91 -13.62
CA GLU A 230 20.24 -3.43 -13.35
C GLU A 230 21.10 -2.49 -12.49
N ASN A 231 20.78 -1.20 -12.43
CA ASN A 231 21.50 -0.18 -11.66
C ASN A 231 20.91 0.00 -10.25
N GLY A 232 19.92 -0.79 -9.86
CA GLY A 232 19.32 -0.75 -8.53
C GLY A 232 17.88 -0.23 -8.55
N THR A 233 17.47 0.49 -7.50
CA THR A 233 16.12 1.04 -7.36
C THR A 233 16.17 2.54 -7.12
N TYR A 234 15.47 3.30 -7.95
CA TYR A 234 15.45 4.76 -7.90
C TYR A 234 14.10 5.31 -8.34
N PHE A 235 13.87 6.59 -8.05
CA PHE A 235 12.73 7.32 -8.58
C PHE A 235 13.12 8.08 -9.84
N ASP A 236 12.30 8.00 -10.89
CA ASP A 236 12.60 8.65 -12.16
C ASP A 236 12.48 10.18 -12.13
N ARG A 237 11.88 10.72 -11.06
CA ARG A 237 11.66 12.14 -10.82
C ARG A 237 11.69 12.43 -9.33
N PRO A 238 11.94 13.69 -8.92
CA PRO A 238 11.79 14.11 -7.53
C PRO A 238 10.37 13.92 -7.02
N THR A 239 10.24 13.58 -5.73
CA THR A 239 8.93 13.50 -5.07
C THR A 239 8.27 14.88 -5.11
N PRO A 240 7.06 14.98 -5.69
CA PRO A 240 6.32 16.24 -5.67
C PRO A 240 5.93 16.63 -4.24
N SER A 241 5.97 17.92 -3.96
CA SER A 241 5.39 18.49 -2.73
C SER A 241 3.94 18.91 -2.99
N TYR A 242 3.08 18.70 -2.00
CA TYR A 242 1.66 19.06 -2.04
C TYR A 242 1.32 19.82 -0.77
N ASP A 243 0.46 20.84 -0.87
CA ASP A 243 -0.06 21.53 0.29
C ASP A 243 -0.99 20.58 1.06
N HIS A 244 -0.84 20.50 2.37
CA HIS A 244 -1.73 19.71 3.22
C HIS A 244 -3.20 20.11 3.03
N LYS A 245 -3.48 21.38 2.75
CA LYS A 245 -4.83 21.91 2.51
C LYS A 245 -5.52 21.31 1.29
N GLU A 246 -4.77 20.71 0.37
CA GLU A 246 -5.31 20.01 -0.81
C GLU A 246 -5.88 18.63 -0.48
N PHE A 247 -5.49 18.05 0.66
CA PHE A 247 -5.92 16.72 1.04
C PHE A 247 -7.28 16.73 1.77
N VAL A 248 -8.13 15.77 1.42
CA VAL A 248 -9.33 15.40 2.19
C VAL A 248 -9.05 14.14 3.01
N PRO A 249 -9.49 14.07 4.28
CA PRO A 249 -9.47 12.83 5.03
C PRO A 249 -10.57 11.88 4.55
N LEU A 250 -10.25 10.59 4.49
CA LEU A 250 -11.16 9.51 4.15
C LEU A 250 -11.41 8.66 5.40
N GLU A 251 -12.21 9.20 6.33
CA GLU A 251 -12.63 8.48 7.54
C GLU A 251 -13.71 7.45 7.21
N VAL A 252 -13.51 6.21 7.65
CA VAL A 252 -14.40 5.09 7.36
C VAL A 252 -14.56 4.17 8.55
N LYS A 253 -15.68 3.44 8.59
CA LYS A 253 -15.92 2.38 9.57
C LYS A 253 -15.24 1.07 9.18
N SER A 254 -15.03 0.19 10.16
CA SER A 254 -14.65 -1.20 9.88
C SER A 254 -15.64 -1.85 8.91
N GLY A 255 -15.14 -2.64 7.97
CA GLY A 255 -15.92 -3.24 6.88
C GLY A 255 -16.12 -2.34 5.67
N SER A 256 -15.61 -1.10 5.68
CA SER A 256 -15.64 -0.21 4.51
C SER A 256 -14.49 -0.49 3.54
N LEU A 257 -14.73 -0.19 2.26
CA LEU A 257 -13.72 -0.26 1.20
C LEU A 257 -13.49 1.13 0.60
N VAL A 258 -12.23 1.52 0.45
CA VAL A 258 -11.82 2.68 -0.35
C VAL A 258 -11.20 2.18 -1.65
N VAL A 259 -11.86 2.45 -2.77
CA VAL A 259 -11.34 2.19 -4.12
C VAL A 259 -10.47 3.39 -4.53
N ILE A 260 -9.26 3.13 -5.01
CA ILE A 260 -8.22 4.14 -5.25
C ILE A 260 -7.69 3.97 -6.67
N HIS A 261 -7.81 5.01 -7.49
CA HIS A 261 -7.19 5.04 -8.81
C HIS A 261 -5.65 5.05 -8.66
N GLY A 262 -4.91 4.28 -9.47
CA GLY A 262 -3.46 4.10 -9.31
C GLY A 262 -2.62 5.37 -9.42
N ASN A 263 -3.14 6.41 -10.08
CA ASN A 263 -2.51 7.73 -10.18
C ASN A 263 -2.98 8.75 -9.12
N LEU A 264 -3.90 8.38 -8.22
CA LEU A 264 -4.38 9.30 -7.19
C LEU A 264 -3.29 9.58 -6.17
N VAL A 265 -3.05 10.87 -5.89
CA VAL A 265 -2.18 11.28 -4.79
C VAL A 265 -2.91 11.02 -3.47
N HIS A 266 -2.35 10.14 -2.65
CA HIS A 266 -2.88 9.78 -1.34
C HIS A 266 -1.76 9.49 -0.33
N LYS A 267 -2.08 9.55 0.95
CA LYS A 267 -1.18 9.27 2.08
C LYS A 267 -1.97 8.70 3.27
N SER A 268 -1.30 8.16 4.27
CA SER A 268 -1.85 8.04 5.63
C SER A 268 -1.10 8.95 6.58
N ALA A 269 -1.83 9.57 7.51
CA ALA A 269 -1.19 10.21 8.64
C ALA A 269 -0.56 9.18 9.59
N GLU A 270 0.37 9.64 10.43
CA GLU A 270 0.86 8.83 11.55
C GLU A 270 -0.28 8.53 12.52
N ASN A 271 -0.32 7.31 13.04
CA ASN A 271 -1.25 6.95 14.10
C ASN A 271 -0.70 7.48 15.43
N LEU A 272 -1.39 8.46 16.00
CA LEU A 272 -1.02 9.10 17.28
C LEU A 272 -1.90 8.60 18.44
N SER A 273 -2.77 7.62 18.18
CA SER A 273 -3.75 7.10 19.11
C SER A 273 -3.28 5.79 19.75
N PRO A 274 -3.89 5.37 20.88
CA PRO A 274 -3.64 4.05 21.46
C PRO A 274 -4.36 2.91 20.70
N THR A 275 -5.16 3.24 19.69
CA THR A 275 -5.92 2.25 18.90
C THR A 275 -5.18 1.95 17.61
N SER A 276 -5.07 0.68 17.24
CA SER A 276 -4.54 0.26 15.96
C SER A 276 -5.45 0.69 14.79
N ARG A 277 -4.93 0.55 13.57
CA ARG A 277 -5.68 0.78 12.33
C ARG A 277 -5.29 -0.26 11.30
N HIS A 278 -5.87 -1.45 11.43
CA HIS A 278 -5.60 -2.56 10.52
C HIS A 278 -6.33 -2.34 9.19
N ALA A 279 -5.65 -2.64 8.09
CA ALA A 279 -6.25 -2.63 6.76
C ALA A 279 -5.69 -3.74 5.89
N PHE A 280 -6.53 -4.29 5.01
CA PHE A 280 -6.09 -5.19 3.96
C PHE A 280 -6.14 -4.46 2.62
N VAL A 281 -5.05 -4.52 1.85
CA VAL A 281 -4.90 -3.76 0.62
C VAL A 281 -4.61 -4.69 -0.54
N LEU A 282 -5.38 -4.56 -1.62
CA LEU A 282 -5.13 -5.23 -2.89
C LEU A 282 -4.78 -4.21 -3.95
N HIS A 283 -3.85 -4.55 -4.84
CA HIS A 283 -3.64 -3.81 -6.07
C HIS A 283 -3.94 -4.72 -7.25
N LEU A 284 -4.82 -4.26 -8.11
CA LEU A 284 -5.21 -4.95 -9.31
C LEU A 284 -4.80 -4.16 -10.54
N VAL A 285 -4.49 -4.88 -11.61
CA VAL A 285 -4.26 -4.32 -12.94
C VAL A 285 -5.12 -5.06 -13.95
N ASP A 286 -5.50 -4.40 -15.03
CA ASP A 286 -6.04 -5.11 -16.19
C ASP A 286 -4.88 -5.76 -16.95
N THR A 287 -4.98 -7.06 -17.20
CA THR A 287 -3.97 -7.82 -17.95
C THR A 287 -4.34 -7.98 -19.43
N GLU A 288 -5.49 -7.47 -19.84
CA GLU A 288 -5.86 -7.37 -21.25
C GLU A 288 -5.75 -5.93 -21.74
N GLY A 289 -4.99 -5.71 -22.81
CA GLY A 289 -4.83 -4.39 -23.41
C GLY A 289 -3.94 -3.42 -22.64
N CYS A 290 -3.31 -3.86 -21.54
CA CYS A 290 -2.33 -3.07 -20.79
C CYS A 290 -1.01 -3.83 -20.66
N GLU A 291 0.11 -3.14 -20.89
CA GLU A 291 1.45 -3.69 -20.79
C GLU A 291 2.05 -3.45 -19.40
N TRP A 292 2.57 -4.50 -18.77
CA TRP A 292 3.27 -4.37 -17.49
C TRP A 292 4.63 -3.68 -17.65
N SER A 293 4.88 -2.63 -16.86
CA SER A 293 6.16 -1.91 -16.92
C SER A 293 7.32 -2.80 -16.46
N LYS A 294 8.34 -2.94 -17.31
CA LYS A 294 9.60 -3.64 -17.00
C LYS A 294 10.35 -3.02 -15.81
N GLY A 295 10.12 -1.75 -15.54
CA GLY A 295 10.70 -1.01 -14.43
C GLY A 295 10.00 -1.24 -13.09
N ASN A 296 8.85 -1.92 -13.04
CA ASN A 296 8.20 -2.22 -11.76
C ASN A 296 9.13 -3.06 -10.88
N TRP A 297 9.16 -2.72 -9.59
CA TRP A 297 9.96 -3.44 -8.61
C TRP A 297 9.46 -4.86 -8.39
N ILE A 298 8.14 -5.03 -8.43
CA ILE A 298 7.48 -6.32 -8.24
C ILE A 298 7.60 -7.10 -9.55
N LYS A 299 8.47 -8.10 -9.54
CA LYS A 299 8.75 -8.99 -10.67
C LYS A 299 8.31 -10.39 -10.25
N ARG A 300 7.35 -10.93 -10.98
CA ARG A 300 6.74 -12.24 -10.70
C ARG A 300 7.27 -13.25 -11.70
N LYS A 301 7.58 -14.47 -11.24
CA LYS A 301 7.90 -15.62 -12.09
C LYS A 301 6.63 -16.23 -12.66
N THR A 302 5.56 -16.23 -11.87
CA THR A 302 4.25 -16.73 -12.27
C THR A 302 3.32 -15.57 -12.58
N ALA A 303 2.63 -15.64 -13.72
CA ALA A 303 1.63 -14.66 -14.07
C ALA A 303 0.49 -14.67 -13.04
N PRO A 304 0.02 -13.50 -12.58
CA PRO A 304 -1.05 -13.43 -11.60
C PRO A 304 -2.36 -14.01 -12.16
N GLU A 305 -3.11 -14.69 -11.29
CA GLU A 305 -4.43 -15.24 -11.61
C GLU A 305 -5.42 -14.09 -11.80
N ALA A 306 -6.20 -14.14 -12.88
CA ALA A 306 -7.26 -13.17 -13.11
C ALA A 306 -8.47 -13.51 -12.22
N ILE A 307 -9.08 -12.51 -11.59
CA ILE A 307 -10.27 -12.73 -10.75
C ILE A 307 -11.53 -13.01 -11.59
N TYR A 308 -11.53 -12.61 -12.86
CA TYR A 308 -12.43 -13.09 -13.91
C TYR A 308 -11.83 -12.78 -15.29
N VAL A 309 -12.47 -13.31 -16.34
CA VAL A 309 -12.21 -12.94 -17.75
C VAL A 309 -13.54 -12.55 -18.38
N SER A 310 -13.65 -11.32 -18.88
CA SER A 310 -14.83 -10.88 -19.64
C SER A 310 -14.97 -11.70 -20.91
N SER A 311 -16.18 -12.20 -21.16
CA SER A 311 -16.55 -12.92 -22.40
C SER A 311 -16.66 -11.99 -23.60
#